data_AF-A0A3P7N1F7-F1
#
_entry.id   AF-A0A3P7N1F7-F1
#
_cell.length_a   1.000
_cell.length_b   1.000
_cell.length_c   1.000
_cell.angle_alpha   90.00
_cell.angle_beta   90.00
_cell.angle_gamma   90.00
#
_symmetry.space_group_name_H-M   'P 1'
#
loop_
_entity.id
_entity.type
_entity.pdbx_description
1 polymer ?
#
loop_
_entity_poly.entity_id
_entity_poly.type
_entity_poly.pdbx_seq_one_letter_code
_entity_poly.pdbx_strand_id
1 'polypeptide(L)'
;MQFTSLTEDNHPGDSLTDQYLSECEATLEKFSLNWNEHEQLDFIERILSRMSHNQLFFTHMLIQPMLQRDFIALLPQHLAEVILYNLDSRTLAACEAVSTKWRAVLARGQLWRKFIERNVRLDNMWRGLSEKKKWRKFIMATRECAASEICNNYRVPYEMMRGSAEM
;
A
#
# COMPACT_ATOMS: atom_id res chain seq x y z
N MET A 1 -13.46 -0.08 7.06
CA MET A 1 -12.56 -0.68 8.06
C MET A 1 -13.37 -0.79 9.33
N GLN A 2 -13.80 -2.00 9.68
CA GLN A 2 -14.38 -2.25 11.00
C GLN A 2 -13.21 -2.28 11.98
N PHE A 3 -13.25 -1.44 13.02
CA PHE A 3 -12.28 -1.52 14.10
C PHE A 3 -12.51 -2.85 14.84
N THR A 4 -11.58 -3.79 14.68
CA THR A 4 -11.48 -4.92 15.60
C THR A 4 -10.95 -4.37 16.93
N SER A 5 -11.77 -4.45 17.96
CA SER A 5 -11.37 -4.18 19.35
C SER A 5 -10.15 -5.04 19.69
N LEU A 6 -9.03 -4.42 20.08
CA LEU A 6 -7.81 -5.11 20.51
C LEU A 6 -7.94 -5.68 21.95
N THR A 7 -9.11 -6.22 22.28
CA THR A 7 -9.37 -6.94 23.54
C THR A 7 -9.01 -8.43 23.45
N GLU A 8 -8.12 -8.83 22.53
CA GLU A 8 -7.72 -10.24 22.36
C GLU A 8 -6.55 -10.69 23.27
N ASP A 9 -6.03 -9.82 24.14
CA ASP A 9 -5.24 -10.25 25.30
C ASP A 9 -6.15 -10.34 26.53
N ASN A 10 -6.86 -11.47 26.64
CA ASN A 10 -7.73 -11.78 27.77
C ASN A 10 -6.93 -11.96 29.07
N HIS A 11 -6.72 -10.87 29.81
CA HIS A 11 -6.54 -10.94 31.26
C HIS A 11 -7.91 -11.11 31.93
N PRO A 12 -8.10 -12.12 32.81
CA PRO A 12 -9.41 -12.50 33.35
C PRO A 12 -10.05 -11.51 34.36
N GLY A 13 -9.62 -10.23 34.35
CA GLY A 13 -10.07 -9.18 35.28
C GLY A 13 -10.72 -7.94 34.63
N ASP A 14 -10.75 -7.82 33.30
CA ASP A 14 -11.10 -6.57 32.60
C ASP A 14 -12.42 -6.62 31.82
N SER A 15 -13.48 -7.22 32.38
CA SER A 15 -14.81 -7.06 31.79
C SER A 15 -15.30 -5.62 32.04
N LEU A 16 -15.53 -4.86 30.98
CA LEU A 16 -16.15 -3.54 31.04
C LEU A 16 -17.50 -3.61 31.74
N THR A 17 -17.78 -2.66 32.63
CA THR A 17 -19.03 -2.64 33.41
C THR A 17 -20.23 -2.31 32.51
N ASP A 18 -21.37 -2.96 32.74
CA ASP A 18 -22.62 -2.66 32.00
C ASP A 18 -23.02 -1.18 32.09
N GLN A 19 -22.76 -0.54 33.24
CA GLN A 19 -22.97 0.89 33.40
C GLN A 19 -22.11 1.71 32.44
N TYR A 20 -20.82 1.40 32.33
CA TYR A 20 -19.92 2.08 31.40
C TYR A 20 -20.39 1.88 29.95
N LEU A 21 -20.79 0.67 29.57
CA LEU A 21 -21.26 0.37 28.21
C LEU A 21 -22.51 1.20 27.86
N SER A 22 -23.47 1.27 28.78
CA SER A 22 -24.68 2.09 28.62
C SER A 22 -24.38 3.58 28.51
N GLU A 23 -23.51 4.11 29.38
CA GLU A 23 -23.12 5.53 29.36
C GLU A 23 -22.29 5.88 28.11
N CYS A 24 -21.43 4.97 27.66
CA CYS A 24 -20.63 5.12 26.45
C CYS A 24 -21.52 5.22 25.22
N GLU A 25 -22.47 4.29 25.06
CA GLU A 25 -23.39 4.29 23.92
C GLU A 25 -24.24 5.57 23.87
N ALA A 26 -24.81 5.98 25.01
CA ALA A 26 -25.58 7.23 25.11
C ALA A 26 -24.73 8.47 24.80
N THR A 27 -23.43 8.44 25.11
CA THR A 27 -22.50 9.54 24.78
C THR A 27 -22.16 9.56 23.30
N LEU A 28 -21.94 8.39 22.67
CA LEU A 28 -21.69 8.28 21.24
C LEU A 28 -22.90 8.72 20.40
N GLU A 29 -24.11 8.42 20.86
CA GLU A 29 -25.35 8.88 20.23
C GLU A 29 -25.44 10.41 20.25
N LYS A 30 -25.21 11.04 21.42
CA LYS A 30 -25.17 12.51 21.53
C LYS A 30 -24.10 13.13 20.65
N PHE A 31 -22.91 12.54 20.65
CA PHE A 31 -21.78 13.02 19.85
C PHE A 31 -22.11 13.01 18.35
N SER A 32 -22.74 11.95 17.85
CA SER A 32 -22.98 11.76 16.41
C SER A 32 -24.27 12.42 15.88
N LEU A 33 -25.34 12.48 16.68
CA LEU A 33 -26.66 12.94 16.22
C LEU A 33 -27.08 14.31 16.76
N ASN A 34 -26.64 14.67 17.97
CA ASN A 34 -27.15 15.85 18.66
C ASN A 34 -26.19 17.04 18.60
N TRP A 35 -24.89 16.78 18.60
CA TRP A 35 -23.86 17.82 18.61
C TRP A 35 -23.44 18.22 17.20
N ASN A 36 -23.19 19.51 17.01
CA ASN A 36 -22.58 20.02 15.79
C ASN A 36 -21.04 19.85 15.81
N GLU A 37 -20.38 20.08 14.66
CA GLU A 37 -18.93 19.88 14.51
C GLU A 37 -18.11 20.67 15.52
N HIS A 38 -18.49 21.91 15.84
CA HIS A 38 -17.76 22.72 16.83
C HIS A 38 -17.87 22.13 18.25
N GLU A 39 -19.06 21.67 18.64
CA GLU A 39 -19.29 21.02 19.94
C GLU A 39 -18.54 19.68 20.03
N GLN A 40 -18.50 18.92 18.94
CA GLN A 40 -17.72 17.68 18.84
C GLN A 40 -16.21 17.94 19.03
N LEU A 41 -15.68 18.97 18.37
CA LEU A 41 -14.26 19.33 18.47
C LEU A 41 -13.89 19.84 19.87
N ASP A 42 -14.69 20.73 20.48
CA ASP A 42 -14.48 21.17 21.87
C ASP A 42 -14.53 19.99 22.85
N PHE A 43 -15.45 19.04 22.65
CA PHE A 43 -15.52 17.83 23.48
C PHE A 43 -14.26 16.96 23.35
N ILE A 44 -13.78 16.72 22.11
CA ILE A 44 -12.53 15.97 21.88
C ILE A 44 -11.34 16.69 22.54
N GLU A 45 -11.23 18.01 22.41
CA GLU A 45 -10.17 18.80 23.04
C GLU A 45 -10.20 18.66 24.58
N ARG A 46 -11.39 18.69 25.18
CA ARG A 46 -11.57 18.47 26.62
C ARG A 46 -11.20 17.06 27.05
N ILE A 47 -11.45 16.05 26.22
CA ILE A 47 -10.99 14.68 26.48
C ILE A 47 -9.47 14.62 26.43
N LEU A 48 -8.86 15.11 25.34
CA LEU A 48 -7.40 15.06 25.15
C LEU A 48 -6.66 15.80 26.27
N SER A 49 -7.16 16.94 26.73
CA SER A 49 -6.53 17.71 27.83
C SER A 49 -6.57 17.00 29.19
N ARG A 50 -7.41 15.97 29.37
CA ARG A 50 -7.51 15.16 30.59
C ARG A 50 -6.78 13.82 30.50
N MET A 51 -6.28 13.46 29.33
CA MET A 51 -5.54 12.22 29.12
C MET A 51 -4.11 12.32 29.66
N SER A 52 -3.62 11.21 30.21
CA SER A 52 -2.20 11.04 30.54
C SER A 52 -1.33 10.97 29.29
N HIS A 53 -0.02 11.15 29.43
CA HIS A 53 0.93 11.02 28.31
C HIS A 53 0.82 9.67 27.58
N ASN A 54 0.65 8.57 28.32
CA ASN A 54 0.49 7.23 27.73
C ASN A 54 -0.82 7.10 26.96
N GLN A 55 -1.93 7.65 27.48
CA GLN A 55 -3.21 7.65 26.79
C GLN A 55 -3.15 8.50 25.51
N LEU A 56 -2.52 9.68 25.56
CA LEU A 56 -2.30 10.51 24.38
C LEU A 56 -1.46 9.81 23.31
N PHE A 57 -0.40 9.11 23.71
CA PHE A 57 0.40 8.30 22.78
C PHE A 57 -0.45 7.19 22.14
N PHE A 58 -1.28 6.50 22.92
CA PHE A 58 -2.20 5.49 22.40
C PHE A 58 -3.23 6.10 21.42
N THR A 59 -3.84 7.24 21.77
CA THR A 59 -4.77 7.97 20.90
C THR A 59 -4.10 8.40 19.60
N HIS A 60 -2.87 8.91 19.65
CA HIS A 60 -2.08 9.24 18.46
C HIS A 60 -1.91 8.01 17.55
N MET A 61 -1.58 6.85 18.12
CA MET A 61 -1.42 5.62 17.35
C MET A 61 -2.70 5.16 16.66
N LEU A 62 -3.87 5.44 17.24
CA LEU A 62 -5.17 5.17 16.61
C LEU A 62 -5.50 6.16 15.50
N ILE A 63 -5.26 7.45 15.72
CA ILE A 63 -5.63 8.52 14.78
C ILE A 63 -4.73 8.53 13.55
N GLN A 64 -3.41 8.33 13.72
CA GLN A 64 -2.44 8.49 12.64
C GLN A 64 -2.79 7.64 11.40
N PRO A 65 -3.14 6.34 11.49
CA PRO A 65 -3.57 5.55 10.34
C PRO A 65 -4.85 6.05 9.68
N MET A 66 -5.79 6.62 10.44
CA MET A 66 -7.07 7.14 9.90
C MET A 66 -6.86 8.35 9.00
N LEU A 67 -5.81 9.12 9.27
CA LEU A 67 -5.43 10.30 8.50
C LEU A 67 -4.55 9.97 7.28
N GLN A 68 -4.00 8.77 7.22
CA GLN A 68 -3.20 8.33 6.07
C GLN A 68 -4.09 7.82 4.93
N ARG A 69 -3.57 7.95 3.71
CA ARG A 69 -4.21 7.44 2.49
C ARG A 69 -3.20 6.66 1.68
N ASP A 70 -3.55 5.43 1.35
CA ASP A 70 -2.76 4.61 0.44
C ASP A 70 -3.09 5.02 -1.01
N PHE A 71 -2.35 6.00 -1.52
CA PHE A 71 -2.57 6.51 -2.87
C PHE A 71 -2.40 5.45 -3.96
N ILE A 72 -1.45 4.53 -3.81
CA ILE A 72 -1.21 3.48 -4.81
C ILE A 72 -2.37 2.49 -4.83
N ALA A 73 -2.98 2.20 -3.67
CA ALA A 73 -4.15 1.36 -3.59
C ALA A 73 -5.46 2.05 -4.01
N LEU A 74 -5.58 3.37 -3.82
CA LEU A 74 -6.84 4.10 -3.99
C LEU A 74 -6.98 4.76 -5.36
N LEU A 75 -5.87 5.14 -6.00
CA LEU A 75 -5.91 5.82 -7.30
C LEU A 75 -6.20 4.84 -8.45
N PRO A 76 -6.76 5.33 -9.57
CA PRO A 76 -6.77 4.60 -10.83
C PRO A 76 -5.37 4.09 -11.21
N GLN A 77 -5.31 2.88 -11.77
CA GLN A 77 -4.06 2.18 -12.03
C GLN A 77 -3.03 3.04 -12.78
N HIS A 78 -3.45 3.78 -13.81
CA HIS A 78 -2.55 4.62 -14.60
C HIS A 78 -1.86 5.72 -13.77
N LEU A 79 -2.56 6.32 -12.81
CA LEU A 79 -1.98 7.36 -11.94
C LEU A 79 -1.01 6.75 -10.93
N ALA A 80 -1.36 5.60 -10.35
CA ALA A 80 -0.48 4.87 -9.45
C ALA A 80 0.81 4.45 -10.17
N GLU A 81 0.72 3.97 -11.41
CA GLU A 81 1.87 3.66 -12.25
C GLU A 81 2.74 4.88 -12.53
N VAL A 82 2.16 6.06 -12.79
CA VAL A 82 2.91 7.30 -13.01
C VAL A 82 3.71 7.68 -11.76
N ILE A 83 3.11 7.59 -10.57
CA ILE A 83 3.83 7.87 -9.31
C ILE A 83 5.04 6.92 -9.20
N LEU A 84 4.80 5.62 -9.33
CA LEU A 84 5.83 4.59 -9.13
C LEU A 84 6.90 4.61 -10.24
N TYR A 85 6.56 5.01 -11.47
CA TYR A 85 7.51 5.11 -12.58
C TYR A 85 8.64 6.13 -12.32
N ASN A 86 8.37 7.15 -11.51
CA ASN A 86 9.35 8.20 -11.20
C ASN A 86 10.37 7.80 -10.12
N LEU A 87 10.26 6.59 -9.55
CA LEU A 87 11.14 6.12 -8.49
C LEU A 87 12.47 5.56 -9.02
N ASP A 88 13.49 5.59 -8.16
CA ASP A 88 14.74 4.88 -8.37
C ASP A 88 14.58 3.39 -8.06
N SER A 89 15.57 2.58 -8.44
CA SER A 89 15.49 1.12 -8.30
C SER A 89 15.37 0.66 -6.84
N ARG A 90 16.02 1.34 -5.88
CA ARG A 90 15.96 0.91 -4.47
C ARG A 90 14.58 1.18 -3.90
N THR A 91 14.03 2.38 -4.16
CA THR A 91 12.68 2.72 -3.71
C THR A 91 11.63 1.87 -4.40
N LEU A 92 11.78 1.62 -5.71
CA LEU A 92 10.87 0.74 -6.44
C LEU A 92 10.85 -0.69 -5.88
N ALA A 93 12.01 -1.23 -5.47
CA ALA A 93 12.09 -2.52 -4.78
C ALA A 93 11.42 -2.50 -3.40
N ALA A 94 11.58 -1.42 -2.64
CA ALA A 94 10.88 -1.26 -1.37
C ALA A 94 9.36 -1.22 -1.55
N CYS A 95 8.87 -0.59 -2.63
CA CYS A 95 7.45 -0.54 -2.97
C CYS A 95 6.82 -1.93 -3.18
N GLU A 96 7.56 -2.92 -3.71
CA GLU A 96 7.06 -4.30 -3.85
C GLU A 96 6.84 -5.00 -2.50
N ALA A 97 7.54 -4.55 -1.45
CA ALA A 97 7.45 -5.11 -0.10
C ALA A 97 6.36 -4.44 0.76
N VAL A 98 5.72 -3.36 0.29
CA VAL A 98 4.70 -2.63 1.06
C VAL A 98 3.44 -3.48 1.25
N SER A 99 2.91 -4.07 0.17
CA SER A 99 1.74 -4.96 0.21
C SER A 99 1.58 -5.76 -1.08
N THR A 100 0.73 -6.79 -1.05
CA THR A 100 0.32 -7.53 -2.26
C THR A 100 -0.29 -6.62 -3.31
N LYS A 101 -1.08 -5.61 -2.90
CA LYS A 101 -1.73 -4.66 -3.80
C LYS A 101 -0.73 -3.75 -4.50
N TRP A 102 0.26 -3.21 -3.76
CA TRP A 102 1.35 -2.44 -4.37
C TRP A 102 2.11 -3.30 -5.36
N ARG A 103 2.55 -4.50 -4.95
CA ARG A 103 3.24 -5.45 -5.82
C ARG A 103 2.44 -5.76 -7.11
N ALA A 104 1.13 -5.92 -7.00
CA ALA A 104 0.26 -6.15 -8.16
C ALA A 104 0.24 -4.94 -9.12
N VAL A 105 0.21 -3.71 -8.62
CA VAL A 105 0.28 -2.49 -9.46
C VAL A 105 1.63 -2.43 -10.20
N LEU A 106 2.74 -2.68 -9.50
CA LEU A 106 4.07 -2.72 -10.13
C LEU A 106 4.18 -3.79 -11.22
N ALA A 107 3.69 -4.99 -10.93
CA ALA A 107 3.72 -6.12 -11.86
C ALA A 107 2.84 -5.86 -13.08
N ARG A 108 1.59 -5.42 -12.90
CA ARG A 108 0.66 -5.11 -14.01
C ARG A 108 1.19 -3.96 -14.87
N GLY A 109 1.75 -2.93 -14.23
CA GLY A 109 2.38 -1.80 -14.91
C GLY A 109 3.73 -2.12 -15.56
N GLN A 110 4.29 -3.31 -15.33
CA GLN A 110 5.60 -3.74 -15.82
C GLN A 110 6.71 -2.73 -15.48
N LEU A 111 6.67 -2.17 -14.26
CA LEU A 111 7.48 -1.00 -13.93
C LEU A 111 8.99 -1.28 -13.94
N TRP A 112 9.42 -2.48 -13.54
CA TRP A 112 10.82 -2.90 -13.67
C TRP A 112 11.29 -2.91 -15.12
N ARG A 113 10.47 -3.42 -16.03
CA ARG A 113 10.78 -3.42 -17.45
C ARG A 113 10.86 -1.98 -17.96
N LYS A 114 9.85 -1.14 -17.68
CA LYS A 114 9.85 0.29 -18.06
C LYS A 114 11.04 1.05 -17.49
N PHE A 115 11.48 0.72 -16.27
CA PHE A 115 12.67 1.28 -15.64
C PHE A 115 13.95 0.91 -16.42
N ILE A 116 14.15 -0.38 -16.75
CA ILE A 116 15.30 -0.82 -17.54
C ILE A 116 15.26 -0.20 -18.94
N GLU A 117 14.09 -0.17 -19.58
CA GLU A 117 13.91 0.48 -20.88
C GLU A 117 14.34 1.95 -20.86
N ARG A 118 13.90 2.72 -19.85
CA ARG A 118 14.28 4.12 -19.66
C ARG A 118 15.81 4.26 -19.53
N ASN A 119 16.44 3.45 -18.69
CA ASN A 119 17.89 3.51 -18.48
C ASN A 119 18.66 3.13 -19.75
N VAL A 120 18.24 2.10 -20.49
CA VAL A 120 18.86 1.74 -21.78
C VAL A 120 18.76 2.86 -22.82
N ARG A 121 17.65 3.62 -22.80
CA ARG A 121 17.48 4.77 -23.70
C ARG A 121 18.36 5.95 -23.30
N LEU A 122 18.44 6.27 -22.01
CA LEU A 122 19.07 7.50 -21.51
C LEU A 122 20.57 7.36 -21.21
N ASP A 123 21.03 6.16 -20.83
CA ASP A 123 22.39 5.92 -20.35
C ASP A 123 23.20 5.05 -21.33
N ASN A 124 24.36 5.56 -21.76
CA ASN A 124 25.24 4.89 -22.73
C ASN A 124 25.84 3.58 -22.21
N MET A 125 26.10 3.47 -20.90
CA MET A 125 26.58 2.24 -20.28
C MET A 125 25.50 1.17 -20.32
N TRP A 126 24.26 1.52 -19.95
CA TRP A 126 23.12 0.60 -20.04
C TRP A 126 22.86 0.17 -21.48
N ARG A 127 23.01 1.08 -22.45
CA ARG A 127 22.91 0.76 -23.88
C ARG A 127 24.01 -0.17 -24.35
N GLY A 128 25.27 0.07 -23.98
CA GLY A 128 26.38 -0.80 -24.36
C GLY A 128 26.28 -2.20 -23.73
N LEU A 129 25.92 -2.27 -22.44
CA LEU A 129 25.63 -3.54 -21.76
C LEU A 129 24.46 -4.23 -22.44
N SER A 130 23.39 -3.48 -22.73
CA SER A 130 22.33 -3.71 -23.72
C SER A 130 22.59 -4.75 -24.79
N GLU A 131 23.54 -4.37 -25.61
CA GLU A 131 23.90 -5.02 -26.85
C GLU A 131 24.87 -6.18 -26.57
N LYS A 132 25.88 -5.93 -25.73
CA LYS A 132 26.91 -6.93 -25.38
C LYS A 132 26.32 -8.16 -24.69
N LYS A 133 25.32 -7.98 -23.82
CA LYS A 133 24.66 -9.08 -23.08
C LYS A 133 23.39 -9.58 -23.76
N LYS A 134 23.01 -9.03 -24.92
CA LYS A 134 21.88 -9.48 -25.76
C LYS A 134 20.50 -9.47 -25.10
N TRP A 135 20.33 -8.77 -23.99
CA TRP A 135 19.05 -8.48 -23.32
C TRP A 135 18.16 -7.46 -24.04
N ARG A 136 18.70 -6.69 -25.00
CA ARG A 136 17.92 -5.71 -25.79
C ARG A 136 16.67 -6.32 -26.45
N LYS A 137 16.75 -7.58 -26.90
CA LYS A 137 15.65 -8.33 -27.52
C LYS A 137 14.45 -8.61 -26.60
N PHE A 138 14.65 -8.57 -25.27
CA PHE A 138 13.58 -8.77 -24.28
C PHE A 138 12.98 -7.45 -23.81
N ILE A 139 13.79 -6.39 -23.77
CA ILE A 139 13.43 -5.12 -23.16
C ILE A 139 12.85 -4.15 -24.20
N MET A 140 13.36 -4.13 -25.43
CA MET A 140 12.90 -3.24 -26.51
C MET A 140 11.96 -3.95 -27.49
N ALA A 141 11.12 -4.87 -27.02
CA ALA A 141 10.19 -5.66 -27.83
C ALA A 141 8.77 -5.63 -27.26
N THR A 142 7.75 -6.08 -27.98
CA THR A 142 6.42 -6.24 -27.39
C THR A 142 6.43 -7.31 -26.30
N ARG A 143 5.40 -7.35 -25.45
CA ARG A 143 5.30 -8.35 -24.38
C ARG A 143 5.33 -9.77 -24.95
N GLU A 144 4.64 -9.99 -26.06
CA GLU A 144 4.52 -11.28 -26.74
C GLU A 144 5.87 -11.70 -27.34
N CYS A 145 6.56 -10.78 -28.01
CA CYS A 145 7.89 -11.04 -28.56
C CYS A 145 8.91 -11.34 -27.46
N ALA A 146 8.92 -10.54 -26.39
CA ALA A 146 9.80 -10.77 -25.25
C ALA A 146 9.55 -12.13 -24.59
N ALA A 147 8.28 -12.48 -24.39
CA ALA A 147 7.90 -13.76 -23.80
C ALA A 147 8.25 -14.95 -24.71
N SER A 148 8.00 -14.85 -26.02
CA SER A 148 8.42 -15.87 -27.00
C SER A 148 9.94 -16.07 -26.98
N GLU A 149 10.69 -14.98 -26.95
CA GLU A 149 12.15 -15.02 -26.92
C GLU A 149 12.67 -15.66 -25.61
N ILE A 150 12.04 -15.37 -24.46
CA ILE A 150 12.38 -16.05 -23.20
C ILE A 150 12.09 -17.55 -23.28
N CYS A 151 10.92 -17.95 -23.81
CA CYS A 151 10.55 -19.36 -23.99
C CYS A 151 11.59 -20.11 -24.83
N ASN A 152 12.01 -19.52 -25.94
CA ASN A 152 13.04 -20.08 -26.81
C ASN A 152 14.39 -20.23 -26.10
N ASN A 153 14.81 -19.21 -25.32
CA ASN A 153 16.09 -19.24 -24.62
C ASN A 153 16.12 -20.26 -23.48
N TYR A 154 15.02 -20.44 -22.74
CA TYR A 154 14.93 -21.39 -21.61
C TYR A 154 14.36 -22.76 -22.01
N ARG A 155 13.97 -22.95 -23.27
CA ARG A 155 13.31 -24.16 -23.79
C ARG A 155 12.07 -24.55 -22.99
N VAL A 156 11.26 -23.56 -22.63
CA VAL A 156 10.01 -23.74 -21.89
C VAL A 156 8.80 -23.42 -22.76
N PRO A 157 7.68 -24.16 -22.65
CA PRO A 157 6.43 -23.81 -23.32
C PRO A 157 5.89 -22.44 -22.84
N TYR A 158 5.26 -21.69 -23.75
CA TYR A 158 4.71 -20.36 -23.46
C TYR A 158 3.64 -20.39 -22.37
N GLU A 159 2.91 -21.49 -22.28
CA GLU A 159 1.88 -21.77 -21.30
C GLU A 159 2.41 -21.72 -19.86
N MET A 160 3.69 -22.10 -19.66
CA MET A 160 4.34 -22.04 -18.35
C MET A 160 4.69 -20.62 -17.91
N MET A 161 4.69 -19.65 -18.84
CA MET A 161 5.00 -18.24 -18.56
C MET A 161 3.77 -17.40 -18.26
N ARG A 162 2.55 -17.94 -18.43
CA ARG A 162 1.36 -17.37 -17.81
C ARG A 162 1.47 -17.62 -16.31
N GLY A 163 2.02 -16.65 -15.58
CA GLY A 163 1.83 -16.60 -14.13
C GLY A 163 0.35 -16.78 -13.83
N SER A 164 0.02 -17.55 -12.79
CA SER A 164 -1.35 -17.67 -12.31
C SER A 164 -1.92 -16.26 -12.21
N ALA A 165 -3.01 -15.99 -12.94
CA ALA A 165 -3.69 -14.70 -12.87
C ALA A 165 -4.28 -14.42 -11.46
N GLU A 166 -4.07 -15.34 -10.53
CA GLU A 166 -4.39 -15.28 -9.11
C GLU A 166 -3.12 -14.97 -8.32
N MET A 167 -2.83 -13.67 -8.16
CA MET A 167 -2.11 -13.09 -7.02
C MET A 167 -2.57 -11.64 -6.83
#